data_AF-A0A381V2A9-F1
#
_entry.id   AF-A0A381V2A9-F1
#
_cell.length_a   1.000
_cell.length_b   1.000
_cell.length_c   1.000
_cell.angle_alpha   90.00
_cell.angle_beta   90.00
_cell.angle_gamma   90.00
#
_symmetry.space_group_name_H-M   'P 1'
#
loop_
_entity.id
_entity.type
_entity.pdbx_description
1 polymer ?
#
loop_
_entity_poly.entity_id
_entity_poly.type
_entity_poly.pdbx_seq_one_letter_code
_entity_poly.pdbx_strand_id
1 'polypeptide(L)'
;MKAPFDGYHWNIAQFCISFKRGGYLRGPRRRMSRGYVARDPRTGKPIRRRRLDSDLDIRGLLPNTGLWQRIPAHEILPLARGETESLELSRSDGGGFARRSDGIKALHRVLDSQIDSAHKVLLDALDDDTIEIRIAALEILPVFAVKKHESLLHCLSDRLLEDEEQVRDAARECFLKVAPVFPSGCENILRRELRDTRVDHRANAFETLRRTADSWPETGCLHLDELIREEDVDLRRRGSKILRSIAAGAGATGWDLIGWSLEDEDAQVRRNASNTLITLTKTEPLIATIFIEAAITDDDVGVRKSVIRAMKKLDMQNPRVTKMIVDGARSRDYTLRKACIDQLSIVLSGERLREAAAELLRQETRADLRKRLSSLARDVEMEGSEEEKNRFLAPLDRVEPLSEELDAPRSGDAPAEGEHDKQQLGRPHSEDSA
;
A
#
# COMPACT_ATOMS: atom_id res chain seq x y z
N MET A 1 20.44 -30.18 31.16
CA MET A 1 19.15 -29.93 31.84
C MET A 1 18.19 -29.34 30.83
N LYS A 2 17.22 -30.15 30.40
CA LYS A 2 16.13 -29.83 29.48
C LYS A 2 14.84 -29.94 30.29
N ALA A 3 13.95 -28.96 30.19
CA ALA A 3 12.48 -29.02 30.38
C ALA A 3 11.92 -27.56 30.36
N PRO A 4 10.63 -27.34 30.08
CA PRO A 4 9.98 -27.56 28.79
C PRO A 4 9.12 -26.36 28.32
N PHE A 5 8.76 -26.36 27.03
CA PHE A 5 7.74 -25.51 26.43
C PHE A 5 6.37 -26.21 26.53
N ASP A 6 5.43 -25.59 27.25
CA ASP A 6 3.98 -25.78 27.09
C ASP A 6 3.48 -24.48 26.40
N GLY A 7 2.61 -24.45 25.39
CA GLY A 7 1.47 -25.32 25.11
C GLY A 7 0.23 -24.43 25.04
N TYR A 8 0.04 -23.68 23.94
CA TYR A 8 -1.22 -22.99 23.64
C TYR A 8 -1.68 -23.29 22.22
N HIS A 9 -2.48 -24.35 22.12
CA HIS A 9 -3.39 -24.59 21.00
C HIS A 9 -4.52 -23.56 21.01
N TRP A 10 -4.69 -22.80 19.93
CA TRP A 10 -5.94 -22.11 19.64
C TRP A 10 -6.57 -22.70 18.38
N ASN A 11 -7.51 -23.61 18.61
CA ASN A 11 -8.51 -24.05 17.65
C ASN A 11 -9.51 -22.90 17.41
N ILE A 12 -9.57 -22.35 16.19
CA ILE A 12 -10.72 -21.55 15.73
C ILE A 12 -11.12 -22.05 14.34
N ALA A 13 -11.74 -23.23 14.34
CA ALA A 13 -12.64 -23.69 13.29
C ALA A 13 -14.06 -23.65 13.86
N GLN A 14 -14.82 -22.60 13.55
CA GLN A 14 -16.29 -22.58 13.50
C GLN A 14 -16.77 -21.13 13.35
N PHE A 15 -17.22 -20.75 12.15
CA PHE A 15 -18.35 -19.85 12.07
C PHE A 15 -19.33 -20.32 11.00
N CYS A 16 -20.52 -20.64 11.48
CA CYS A 16 -21.59 -21.31 10.78
C CYS A 16 -22.20 -20.46 9.66
N ILE A 17 -22.43 -21.13 8.55
CA ILE A 17 -23.40 -20.82 7.50
C ILE A 17 -24.79 -20.70 8.14
N SER A 18 -25.49 -19.59 7.92
CA SER A 18 -26.94 -19.51 8.17
C SER A 18 -27.67 -19.16 6.87
N PHE A 19 -28.21 -20.21 6.26
CA PHE A 19 -29.28 -20.17 5.27
C PHE A 19 -30.57 -19.63 5.92
N LYS A 20 -31.27 -18.70 5.25
CA LYS A 20 -32.71 -18.50 5.46
C LYS A 20 -33.46 -18.43 4.13
N ARG A 21 -34.27 -19.46 3.88
CA ARG A 21 -35.32 -19.56 2.85
C ARG A 21 -36.66 -19.07 3.41
N GLY A 22 -37.55 -18.66 2.49
CA GLY A 22 -39.00 -18.44 2.65
C GLY A 22 -39.37 -16.94 2.68
N GLY A 23 -40.32 -16.38 1.94
CA GLY A 23 -41.46 -16.91 1.18
C GLY A 23 -42.60 -15.88 1.31
N TYR A 24 -43.09 -15.37 0.18
CA TYR A 24 -44.20 -14.44 -0.14
C TYR A 24 -45.09 -13.81 0.97
N LEU A 25 -45.41 -12.50 0.81
CA LEU A 25 -46.78 -11.97 0.52
C LEU A 25 -46.82 -10.42 0.57
N ARG A 26 -47.58 -9.81 -0.37
CA ARG A 26 -47.90 -8.37 -0.46
C ARG A 26 -49.02 -8.00 0.54
N GLY A 27 -48.87 -6.88 1.27
CA GLY A 27 -49.93 -6.24 2.09
C GLY A 27 -49.38 -5.14 3.01
N PRO A 28 -50.15 -4.09 3.43
CA PRO A 28 -49.67 -2.71 3.42
C PRO A 28 -48.99 -2.16 4.71
N ARG A 29 -48.30 -1.02 4.49
CA ARG A 29 -47.52 -0.18 5.43
C ARG A 29 -48.18 0.05 6.82
N ARG A 30 -47.45 -0.22 7.92
CA ARG A 30 -47.03 0.76 8.97
C ARG A 30 -46.40 0.11 10.21
N ARG A 31 -45.13 0.45 10.46
CA ARG A 31 -44.47 0.91 11.71
C ARG A 31 -43.02 0.42 11.70
N MET A 32 -42.09 1.35 11.49
CA MET A 32 -40.65 1.11 11.55
C MET A 32 -40.25 0.61 12.94
N SER A 33 -39.97 -0.68 13.06
CA SER A 33 -39.15 -1.20 14.15
C SER A 33 -37.74 -0.63 13.95
N ARG A 34 -37.29 0.22 14.87
CA ARG A 34 -35.90 0.70 14.91
C ARG A 34 -35.01 -0.53 15.03
N GLY A 35 -34.27 -0.84 13.96
CA GLY A 35 -33.30 -1.93 13.96
C GLY A 35 -32.30 -1.76 15.09
N TYR A 36 -31.95 -2.87 15.74
CA TYR A 36 -30.95 -2.91 16.81
C TYR A 36 -29.60 -2.37 16.30
N VAL A 37 -29.01 -1.43 17.04
CA VAL A 37 -27.68 -0.86 16.75
C VAL A 37 -26.72 -1.35 17.82
N ALA A 38 -25.81 -2.25 17.46
CA ALA A 38 -24.74 -2.70 18.35
C ALA A 38 -23.84 -1.50 18.72
N ARG A 39 -23.64 -1.30 20.02
CA ARG A 39 -22.84 -0.20 20.58
C ARG A 39 -21.65 -0.79 21.33
N ASP A 40 -20.53 -0.10 21.26
CA ASP A 40 -19.34 -0.44 22.03
C ASP A 40 -19.64 -0.33 23.54
N PRO A 41 -19.37 -1.37 24.36
CA PRO A 41 -19.66 -1.39 25.80
C PRO A 41 -18.94 -0.29 26.60
N ARG A 42 -17.78 0.20 26.14
CA ARG A 42 -17.01 1.23 26.87
C ARG A 42 -17.35 2.64 26.43
N THR A 43 -17.75 2.84 25.17
CA THR A 43 -17.91 4.18 24.59
C THR A 43 -19.35 4.54 24.25
N GLY A 44 -20.28 3.57 24.24
CA GLY A 44 -21.70 3.78 23.92
C GLY A 44 -21.97 4.23 22.48
N LYS A 45 -20.93 4.40 21.67
CA LYS A 45 -21.02 4.81 20.26
C LYS A 45 -21.47 3.62 19.42
N PRO A 46 -22.27 3.86 18.36
CA PRO A 46 -22.57 2.82 17.37
C PRO A 46 -21.27 2.25 16.83
N ILE A 47 -21.11 0.93 16.86
CA ILE A 47 -20.00 0.29 16.18
C ILE A 47 -20.17 0.60 14.70
N ARG A 48 -19.27 1.40 14.12
CA ARG A 48 -19.26 1.66 12.68
C ARG A 48 -18.93 0.34 12.00
N ARG A 49 -19.96 -0.44 11.62
CA ARG A 49 -19.82 -1.36 10.49
C ARG A 49 -19.49 -0.47 9.31
N ARG A 50 -18.20 -0.38 8.97
CA ARG A 50 -17.80 0.04 7.64
C ARG A 50 -18.54 -0.93 6.72
N ARG A 51 -19.60 -0.46 6.06
CA ARG A 51 -20.17 -1.20 4.94
C ARG A 51 -19.03 -1.36 3.97
N LEU A 52 -18.46 -2.56 3.91
CA LEU A 52 -17.74 -3.04 2.74
C LEU A 52 -18.82 -3.29 1.67
N ASP A 53 -19.48 -2.22 1.20
CA ASP A 53 -20.07 -2.23 -0.13
C ASP A 53 -18.91 -1.97 -1.09
N SER A 54 -18.01 -2.96 -1.23
CA SER A 54 -17.43 -3.17 -2.54
C SER A 54 -18.57 -3.80 -3.33
N ASP A 55 -19.37 -3.00 -4.02
CA ASP A 55 -20.25 -3.51 -5.07
C ASP A 55 -19.36 -4.41 -5.94
N LEU A 56 -19.55 -5.72 -5.84
CA LEU A 56 -18.86 -6.70 -6.67
C LEU A 56 -19.13 -6.26 -8.10
N ASP A 57 -18.10 -5.82 -8.83
CA ASP A 57 -18.28 -5.41 -10.21
C ASP A 57 -18.54 -6.66 -11.06
N ILE A 58 -19.82 -7.03 -11.14
CA ILE A 58 -20.30 -8.20 -11.89
C ILE A 58 -19.81 -8.14 -13.34
N ARG A 59 -19.55 -6.95 -13.89
CA ARG A 59 -19.07 -6.78 -15.27
C ARG A 59 -17.69 -7.41 -15.48
N GLY A 60 -16.83 -7.38 -14.47
CA GLY A 60 -15.51 -8.02 -14.52
C GLY A 60 -15.57 -9.56 -14.52
N LEU A 61 -16.71 -10.14 -14.11
CA LEU A 61 -16.94 -11.58 -14.05
C LEU A 61 -17.59 -12.14 -15.32
N LEU A 62 -18.08 -11.28 -16.21
CA LEU A 62 -18.73 -11.70 -17.44
C LEU A 62 -17.71 -12.19 -18.49
N PRO A 63 -18.13 -13.10 -19.40
CA PRO A 63 -17.35 -13.44 -20.58
C PRO A 63 -17.22 -12.22 -21.51
N ASN A 64 -16.28 -12.31 -22.46
CA ASN A 64 -16.11 -11.30 -23.51
C ASN A 64 -17.42 -11.08 -24.28
N THR A 65 -17.63 -9.85 -24.76
CA THR A 65 -18.84 -9.49 -25.50
C THR A 65 -19.01 -10.37 -26.75
N GLY A 66 -20.25 -10.73 -27.08
CA GLY A 66 -20.52 -11.68 -28.15
C GLY A 66 -22.01 -11.94 -28.38
N LEU A 67 -22.31 -12.89 -29.26
CA LEU A 67 -23.67 -13.24 -29.69
C LEU A 67 -24.55 -13.69 -28.51
N TRP A 68 -23.95 -14.30 -27.49
CA TRP A 68 -24.63 -14.73 -26.27
C TRP A 68 -25.46 -13.63 -25.58
N GLN A 69 -25.05 -12.36 -25.73
CA GLN A 69 -25.76 -11.21 -25.14
C GLN A 69 -27.14 -10.96 -25.77
N ARG A 70 -27.41 -11.53 -26.94
CA ARG A 70 -28.63 -11.30 -27.72
C ARG A 70 -29.59 -12.47 -27.68
N ILE A 71 -29.17 -13.61 -27.09
CA ILE A 71 -30.01 -14.80 -26.98
C ILE A 71 -31.22 -14.48 -26.08
N PRO A 72 -32.46 -14.67 -26.57
CA PRO A 72 -33.67 -14.54 -25.77
C PRO A 72 -33.64 -15.50 -24.57
N ALA A 73 -34.12 -15.06 -23.40
CA ALA A 73 -34.00 -15.84 -22.16
C ALA A 73 -34.60 -17.27 -22.25
N HIS A 74 -35.65 -17.46 -23.04
CA HIS A 74 -36.30 -18.77 -23.22
C HIS A 74 -35.49 -19.73 -24.12
N GLU A 75 -34.60 -19.21 -24.98
CA GLU A 75 -33.75 -20.01 -25.88
C GLU A 75 -32.42 -20.43 -25.24
N ILE A 76 -32.03 -19.82 -24.12
CA ILE A 76 -30.71 -20.05 -23.49
C ILE A 76 -30.53 -21.52 -23.10
N LEU A 77 -31.49 -22.11 -22.39
CA LEU A 77 -31.36 -23.49 -21.91
C LEU A 77 -31.40 -24.53 -23.04
N PRO A 78 -32.36 -24.50 -23.98
CA PRO A 78 -32.36 -25.43 -25.11
C PRO A 78 -31.06 -25.39 -25.90
N LEU A 79 -30.55 -24.19 -26.19
CA LEU A 79 -29.29 -24.02 -26.91
C LEU A 79 -28.09 -24.52 -26.11
N ALA A 80 -28.00 -24.22 -24.82
CA ALA A 80 -26.88 -24.64 -23.96
C ALA A 80 -26.83 -26.17 -23.75
N ARG A 81 -27.99 -26.83 -23.70
CA ARG A 81 -28.11 -28.29 -23.66
C ARG A 81 -27.74 -28.97 -24.97
N GLY A 82 -27.70 -28.23 -26.08
CA GLY A 82 -27.55 -28.80 -27.42
C GLY A 82 -28.82 -29.43 -27.96
N GLU A 83 -30.00 -29.10 -27.41
CA GLU A 83 -31.30 -29.51 -27.97
C GLU A 83 -31.55 -28.82 -29.33
N THR A 84 -30.99 -27.62 -29.50
CA THR A 84 -31.00 -26.84 -30.74
C THR A 84 -29.56 -26.71 -31.26
N GLU A 85 -29.30 -27.05 -32.52
CA GLU A 85 -27.95 -26.94 -33.11
C GLU A 85 -27.49 -25.48 -33.26
N SER A 86 -28.39 -24.60 -33.71
CA SER A 86 -28.11 -23.19 -33.87
C SER A 86 -29.38 -22.34 -33.76
N LEU A 87 -29.21 -21.11 -33.27
CA LEU A 87 -30.27 -20.11 -33.19
C LEU A 87 -29.94 -18.93 -34.10
N GLU A 88 -30.80 -18.65 -35.08
CA GLU A 88 -30.67 -17.45 -35.91
C GLU A 88 -31.11 -16.21 -35.11
N LEU A 89 -30.22 -15.22 -35.02
CA LEU A 89 -30.48 -13.96 -34.35
C LEU A 89 -30.94 -12.91 -35.35
N SER A 90 -31.89 -12.06 -34.93
CA SER A 90 -32.46 -10.99 -35.75
C SER A 90 -31.39 -10.10 -36.38
N ARG A 91 -31.55 -9.84 -37.68
CA ARG A 91 -30.62 -9.02 -38.48
C ARG A 91 -30.54 -7.55 -38.07
N SER A 92 -31.56 -7.03 -37.39
CA SER A 92 -31.61 -5.63 -36.95
C SER A 92 -30.45 -5.24 -36.03
N ASP A 93 -29.93 -6.20 -35.25
CA ASP A 93 -28.85 -5.98 -34.28
C ASP A 93 -27.54 -6.67 -34.69
N GLY A 94 -27.30 -6.82 -35.99
CA GLY A 94 -26.05 -7.38 -36.54
C GLY A 94 -26.10 -8.86 -36.95
N GLY A 95 -27.25 -9.53 -36.76
CA GLY A 95 -27.48 -10.91 -37.22
C GLY A 95 -26.54 -11.97 -36.63
N GLY A 96 -26.60 -13.18 -37.18
CA GLY A 96 -25.67 -14.28 -36.89
C GLY A 96 -26.36 -15.55 -36.39
N PHE A 97 -25.58 -16.61 -36.24
CA PHE A 97 -26.02 -17.90 -35.70
C PHE A 97 -25.34 -18.15 -34.35
N ALA A 98 -26.12 -18.13 -33.28
CA ALA A 98 -25.64 -18.52 -31.96
C ALA A 98 -25.57 -20.04 -31.87
N ARG A 99 -24.49 -20.56 -31.29
CA ARG A 99 -24.26 -21.99 -31.09
C ARG A 99 -24.36 -22.37 -29.62
N ARG A 100 -24.22 -23.66 -29.31
CA ARG A 100 -24.21 -24.19 -27.93
C ARG A 100 -23.25 -23.43 -27.00
N SER A 101 -22.05 -23.08 -27.45
CA SER A 101 -21.08 -22.28 -26.69
C SER A 101 -21.61 -20.90 -26.30
N ASP A 102 -22.37 -20.24 -27.18
CA ASP A 102 -23.01 -18.96 -26.87
C ASP A 102 -24.17 -19.15 -25.89
N GLY A 103 -24.93 -20.23 -26.02
CA GLY A 103 -25.96 -20.64 -25.05
C GLY A 103 -25.37 -20.80 -23.65
N ILE A 104 -24.22 -21.47 -23.54
CA ILE A 104 -23.50 -21.65 -22.27
C ILE A 104 -23.06 -20.31 -21.67
N LYS A 105 -22.44 -19.44 -22.49
CA LYS A 105 -22.06 -18.08 -22.06
C LYS A 105 -23.26 -17.23 -21.62
N ALA A 106 -24.45 -17.53 -22.13
CA ALA A 106 -25.68 -16.85 -21.72
C ALA A 106 -26.32 -17.40 -20.43
N LEU A 107 -25.86 -18.51 -19.84
CA LEU A 107 -26.52 -19.18 -18.71
C LEU A 107 -26.78 -18.28 -17.49
N HIS A 108 -25.95 -17.27 -17.25
CA HIS A 108 -26.20 -16.33 -16.14
C HIS A 108 -27.46 -15.46 -16.33
N ARG A 109 -28.04 -15.38 -17.54
CA ARG A 109 -29.24 -14.60 -17.86
C ARG A 109 -30.55 -15.39 -17.77
N VAL A 110 -30.48 -16.68 -17.42
CA VAL A 110 -31.68 -17.49 -17.21
C VAL A 110 -32.53 -16.93 -16.08
N LEU A 111 -33.83 -17.25 -16.12
CA LEU A 111 -34.78 -16.88 -15.08
C LEU A 111 -34.42 -17.55 -13.74
N ASP A 112 -34.79 -16.94 -12.62
CA ASP A 112 -34.45 -17.46 -11.30
C ASP A 112 -34.99 -18.88 -11.05
N SER A 113 -36.15 -19.22 -11.63
CA SER A 113 -36.74 -20.56 -11.58
C SER A 113 -35.92 -21.63 -12.32
N GLN A 114 -35.01 -21.21 -13.18
CA GLN A 114 -34.20 -22.07 -14.05
C GLN A 114 -32.76 -22.22 -13.58
N ILE A 115 -32.34 -21.54 -12.51
CA ILE A 115 -30.95 -21.55 -12.01
C ILE A 115 -30.47 -22.98 -11.72
N ASP A 116 -31.30 -23.83 -11.11
CA ASP A 116 -30.92 -25.21 -10.80
C ASP A 116 -30.69 -26.05 -12.08
N SER A 117 -31.49 -25.80 -13.12
CA SER A 117 -31.27 -26.47 -14.41
C SER A 117 -30.04 -25.92 -15.12
N ALA A 118 -29.83 -24.61 -15.11
CA ALA A 118 -28.68 -23.97 -15.73
C ALA A 118 -27.38 -24.40 -15.05
N HIS A 119 -27.41 -24.59 -13.72
CA HIS A 119 -26.28 -25.10 -12.95
C HIS A 119 -25.88 -26.51 -13.36
N LYS A 120 -26.85 -27.42 -13.55
CA LYS A 120 -26.59 -28.78 -14.08
C LYS A 120 -25.98 -28.73 -15.48
N VAL A 121 -26.56 -27.94 -16.38
CA VAL A 121 -26.03 -27.77 -17.75
C VAL A 121 -24.61 -27.21 -17.73
N LEU A 122 -24.30 -26.29 -16.79
CA LEU A 122 -22.95 -25.77 -16.63
C LEU A 122 -21.97 -26.83 -16.14
N LEU A 123 -22.36 -27.68 -15.19
CA LEU A 123 -21.54 -28.81 -14.74
C LEU A 123 -21.27 -29.79 -15.88
N ASP A 124 -22.32 -30.18 -16.61
CA ASP A 124 -22.21 -31.06 -17.77
C ASP A 124 -21.29 -30.44 -18.85
N ALA A 125 -21.37 -29.12 -19.05
CA ALA A 125 -20.50 -28.40 -19.98
C ALA A 125 -19.03 -28.31 -19.52
N LEU A 126 -18.77 -28.28 -18.20
CA LEU A 126 -17.41 -28.31 -17.66
C LEU A 126 -16.74 -29.67 -17.88
N ASP A 127 -17.51 -30.75 -17.92
CA ASP A 127 -17.05 -32.13 -18.16
C ASP A 127 -17.28 -32.61 -19.61
N ASP A 128 -17.64 -31.71 -20.53
CA ASP A 128 -17.91 -32.05 -21.94
C ASP A 128 -16.64 -32.49 -22.68
N ASP A 129 -16.76 -33.41 -23.64
CA ASP A 129 -15.63 -33.87 -24.46
C ASP A 129 -15.05 -32.74 -25.35
N THR A 130 -15.87 -31.76 -25.71
CA THR A 130 -15.50 -30.67 -26.62
C THR A 130 -14.75 -29.56 -25.88
N ILE A 131 -13.53 -29.25 -26.32
CA ILE A 131 -12.66 -28.22 -25.72
C ILE A 131 -13.36 -26.85 -25.68
N GLU A 132 -13.99 -26.43 -26.78
CA GLU A 132 -14.66 -25.13 -26.88
C GLU A 132 -15.82 -24.99 -25.89
N ILE A 133 -16.49 -26.09 -25.56
CA ILE A 133 -17.60 -26.13 -24.60
C ILE A 133 -17.08 -25.98 -23.18
N ARG A 134 -16.00 -26.68 -22.82
CA ARG A 134 -15.34 -26.53 -21.51
C ARG A 134 -14.82 -25.11 -21.30
N ILE A 135 -14.19 -24.52 -22.32
CA ILE A 135 -13.73 -23.13 -22.28
C ILE A 135 -14.91 -22.16 -22.08
N ALA A 136 -15.99 -22.32 -22.85
CA ALA A 136 -17.19 -21.47 -22.70
C ALA A 136 -17.81 -21.58 -21.29
N ALA A 137 -17.79 -22.78 -20.70
CA ALA A 137 -18.24 -23.03 -19.34
C ALA A 137 -17.35 -22.34 -18.29
N LEU A 138 -16.03 -22.41 -18.44
CA LEU A 138 -15.06 -21.72 -17.57
C LEU A 138 -15.17 -20.19 -17.66
N GLU A 139 -15.45 -19.64 -18.85
CA GLU A 139 -15.63 -18.20 -19.01
C GLU A 139 -16.84 -17.67 -18.23
N ILE A 140 -17.91 -18.46 -18.10
CA ILE A 140 -19.16 -18.05 -17.44
C ILE A 140 -19.22 -18.43 -15.95
N LEU A 141 -18.41 -19.40 -15.53
CA LEU A 141 -18.34 -19.89 -14.15
C LEU A 141 -18.23 -18.75 -13.12
N PRO A 142 -17.37 -17.71 -13.27
CA PRO A 142 -17.19 -16.69 -12.23
C PRO A 142 -18.47 -15.95 -11.86
N VAL A 143 -19.25 -15.50 -12.86
CA VAL A 143 -20.52 -14.81 -12.62
C VAL A 143 -21.63 -15.78 -12.20
N PHE A 144 -21.62 -17.00 -12.72
CA PHE A 144 -22.65 -17.99 -12.38
C PHE A 144 -22.51 -18.48 -10.93
N ALA A 145 -21.28 -18.62 -10.44
CA ALA A 145 -20.99 -19.02 -9.07
C ALA A 145 -21.59 -18.08 -8.03
N VAL A 146 -21.77 -16.79 -8.35
CA VAL A 146 -22.48 -15.81 -7.50
C VAL A 146 -23.95 -16.21 -7.27
N LYS A 147 -24.58 -16.84 -8.27
CA LYS A 147 -25.93 -17.39 -8.14
C LYS A 147 -25.93 -18.75 -7.45
N LYS A 148 -25.03 -19.65 -7.86
CA LYS A 148 -24.93 -21.01 -7.32
C LYS A 148 -23.52 -21.59 -7.57
N HIS A 149 -22.75 -21.79 -6.50
CA HIS A 149 -21.34 -22.21 -6.54
C HIS A 149 -21.09 -23.69 -6.25
N GLU A 150 -22.12 -24.44 -5.83
CA GLU A 150 -22.00 -25.85 -5.47
C GLU A 150 -21.32 -26.66 -6.59
N SER A 151 -20.32 -27.48 -6.25
CA SER A 151 -19.50 -28.29 -7.17
C SER A 151 -18.68 -27.53 -8.23
N LEU A 152 -19.00 -26.28 -8.58
CA LEU A 152 -18.29 -25.52 -9.61
C LEU A 152 -16.81 -25.31 -9.28
N LEU A 153 -16.48 -25.10 -8.01
CA LEU A 153 -15.09 -24.93 -7.58
C LEU A 153 -14.29 -26.25 -7.64
N HIS A 154 -14.96 -27.39 -7.46
CA HIS A 154 -14.34 -28.70 -7.65
C HIS A 154 -14.04 -28.93 -9.14
N CYS A 155 -15.01 -28.68 -10.01
CA CYS A 155 -14.78 -28.74 -11.46
C CYS A 155 -13.66 -27.78 -11.89
N LEU A 156 -13.63 -26.54 -11.38
CA LEU A 156 -12.53 -25.59 -11.66
C LEU A 156 -11.18 -26.14 -11.20
N SER A 157 -11.11 -26.73 -10.01
CA SER A 157 -9.89 -27.39 -9.50
C SER A 157 -9.40 -28.47 -10.45
N ASP A 158 -10.29 -29.26 -11.02
CA ASP A 158 -9.96 -30.34 -11.95
C ASP A 158 -9.51 -29.80 -13.30
N ARG A 159 -10.18 -28.76 -13.83
CA ARG A 159 -9.82 -28.09 -15.09
C ARG A 159 -8.45 -27.39 -15.02
N LEU A 160 -8.00 -26.96 -13.84
CA LEU A 160 -6.64 -26.44 -13.63
C LEU A 160 -5.55 -27.53 -13.78
N LEU A 161 -5.91 -28.80 -13.60
CA LEU A 161 -5.01 -29.95 -13.74
C LEU A 161 -5.12 -30.64 -15.10
N GLU A 162 -5.92 -30.11 -16.01
CA GLU A 162 -6.21 -30.76 -17.28
C GLU A 162 -4.99 -30.84 -18.21
N ASP A 163 -4.95 -31.80 -19.12
CA ASP A 163 -3.85 -31.95 -20.08
C ASP A 163 -3.88 -30.88 -21.19
N GLU A 164 -5.09 -30.54 -21.65
CA GLU A 164 -5.32 -29.55 -22.70
C GLU A 164 -4.97 -28.14 -22.26
N GLU A 165 -3.95 -27.56 -22.89
CA GLU A 165 -3.40 -26.25 -22.51
C GLU A 165 -4.44 -25.12 -22.61
N GLN A 166 -5.26 -25.12 -23.66
CA GLN A 166 -6.30 -24.10 -23.86
C GLN A 166 -7.36 -24.12 -22.73
N VAL A 167 -7.71 -25.30 -22.23
CA VAL A 167 -8.67 -25.43 -21.13
C VAL A 167 -8.04 -25.00 -19.81
N ARG A 168 -6.78 -25.39 -19.57
CA ARG A 168 -6.02 -24.91 -18.40
C ARG A 168 -5.90 -23.39 -18.38
N ASP A 169 -5.63 -22.75 -19.52
CA ASP A 169 -5.54 -21.30 -19.63
C ASP A 169 -6.86 -20.62 -19.27
N ALA A 170 -7.97 -21.12 -19.83
CA ALA A 170 -9.30 -20.66 -19.47
C ALA A 170 -9.61 -20.89 -17.97
N ALA A 171 -9.14 -22.00 -17.39
CA ALA A 171 -9.32 -22.31 -15.98
C ALA A 171 -8.51 -21.35 -15.08
N ARG A 172 -7.29 -20.97 -15.48
CA ARG A 172 -6.46 -19.97 -14.79
C ARG A 172 -7.08 -18.58 -14.82
N GLU A 173 -7.63 -18.17 -15.97
CA GLU A 173 -8.37 -16.91 -16.08
C GLU A 173 -9.66 -16.92 -15.26
N CYS A 174 -10.36 -18.06 -15.21
CA CYS A 174 -11.51 -18.26 -14.35
C CYS A 174 -11.11 -18.17 -12.87
N PHE A 175 -10.06 -18.87 -12.45
CA PHE A 175 -9.56 -18.88 -11.07
C PHE A 175 -9.19 -17.48 -10.57
N LEU A 176 -8.54 -16.70 -11.43
CA LEU A 176 -8.17 -15.31 -11.18
C LEU A 176 -9.37 -14.41 -10.84
N LYS A 177 -10.55 -14.71 -11.41
CA LYS A 177 -11.81 -14.00 -11.16
C LYS A 177 -12.59 -14.57 -9.97
N VAL A 178 -12.54 -15.89 -9.78
CA VAL A 178 -13.34 -16.60 -8.77
C VAL A 178 -12.75 -16.46 -7.38
N ALA A 179 -11.44 -16.60 -7.21
CA ALA A 179 -10.83 -16.64 -5.87
C ALA A 179 -11.04 -15.36 -5.06
N PRO A 180 -11.00 -14.14 -5.63
CA PRO A 180 -11.32 -12.93 -4.87
C PRO A 180 -12.80 -12.82 -4.46
N VAL A 181 -13.70 -13.53 -5.13
CA VAL A 181 -15.14 -13.57 -4.80
C VAL A 181 -15.44 -14.69 -3.80
N PHE A 182 -14.75 -15.82 -3.90
CA PHE A 182 -14.92 -17.02 -3.08
C PHE A 182 -13.61 -17.44 -2.41
N PRO A 183 -13.00 -16.60 -1.57
CA PRO A 183 -11.68 -16.86 -0.98
C PRO A 183 -11.60 -18.18 -0.22
N SER A 184 -12.59 -18.46 0.64
CA SER A 184 -12.65 -19.69 1.43
C SER A 184 -12.87 -20.94 0.58
N GLY A 185 -13.68 -20.86 -0.47
CA GLY A 185 -13.90 -21.98 -1.39
C GLY A 185 -12.67 -22.30 -2.25
N CYS A 186 -11.76 -21.34 -2.41
CA CYS A 186 -10.56 -21.46 -3.23
C CYS A 186 -9.28 -21.71 -2.42
N GLU A 187 -9.35 -21.81 -1.09
CA GLU A 187 -8.18 -21.92 -0.20
C GLU A 187 -7.26 -23.08 -0.58
N ASN A 188 -7.82 -24.28 -0.76
CA ASN A 188 -7.03 -25.47 -1.12
C ASN A 188 -6.50 -25.42 -2.56
N ILE A 189 -7.25 -24.79 -3.48
CA ILE A 189 -6.80 -24.58 -4.86
C ILE A 189 -5.58 -23.64 -4.84
N LEU A 190 -5.68 -22.50 -4.12
CA LEU A 190 -4.57 -21.57 -3.94
C LEU A 190 -3.34 -22.26 -3.34
N ARG A 191 -3.49 -23.02 -2.25
CA ARG A 191 -2.36 -23.74 -1.63
C ARG A 191 -1.62 -24.64 -2.60
N ARG A 192 -2.36 -25.38 -3.45
CA ARG A 192 -1.80 -26.27 -4.47
C ARG A 192 -1.10 -25.47 -5.56
N GLU A 193 -1.80 -24.55 -6.20
CA GLU A 193 -1.29 -23.82 -7.37
C GLU A 193 -0.09 -22.91 -7.03
N LEU A 194 -0.02 -22.37 -5.81
CA LEU A 194 1.14 -21.59 -5.33
C LEU A 194 2.43 -22.42 -5.26
N ARG A 195 2.31 -23.74 -5.13
CA ARG A 195 3.43 -24.69 -5.03
C ARG A 195 3.61 -25.51 -6.32
N ASP A 196 2.86 -25.22 -7.37
CA ASP A 196 2.98 -25.90 -8.65
C ASP A 196 4.38 -25.68 -9.24
N THR A 197 4.95 -26.69 -9.91
CA THR A 197 6.29 -26.64 -10.50
C THR A 197 6.32 -25.87 -11.81
N ARG A 198 5.17 -25.73 -12.49
CA ARG A 198 5.04 -24.97 -13.73
C ARG A 198 5.03 -23.48 -13.42
N VAL A 199 5.93 -22.74 -14.07
CA VAL A 199 6.16 -21.32 -13.81
C VAL A 199 4.90 -20.49 -14.04
N ASP A 200 4.14 -20.78 -15.09
CA ASP A 200 2.94 -20.02 -15.44
C ASP A 200 1.78 -20.27 -14.47
N HIS A 201 1.63 -21.51 -13.97
CA HIS A 201 0.66 -21.85 -12.92
C HIS A 201 0.97 -21.09 -11.65
N ARG A 202 2.23 -21.20 -11.20
CA ARG A 202 2.69 -20.50 -10.01
C ARG A 202 2.51 -18.99 -10.16
N ALA A 203 2.87 -18.41 -11.30
CA ALA A 203 2.69 -16.99 -11.57
C ALA A 203 1.22 -16.55 -11.51
N ASN A 204 0.31 -17.30 -12.14
CA ASN A 204 -1.13 -17.05 -12.07
C ASN A 204 -1.67 -17.19 -10.63
N ALA A 205 -1.20 -18.18 -9.87
CA ALA A 205 -1.58 -18.38 -8.48
C ALA A 205 -1.16 -17.22 -7.57
N PHE A 206 0.05 -16.69 -7.73
CA PHE A 206 0.52 -15.53 -6.96
C PHE A 206 -0.23 -14.25 -7.35
N GLU A 207 -0.56 -14.06 -8.62
CA GLU A 207 -1.41 -12.94 -9.05
C GLU A 207 -2.85 -13.10 -8.52
N THR A 208 -3.37 -14.32 -8.47
CA THR A 208 -4.68 -14.64 -7.88
C THR A 208 -4.68 -14.34 -6.38
N LEU A 209 -3.66 -14.80 -5.64
CA LEU A 209 -3.49 -14.49 -4.22
C LEU A 209 -3.38 -12.98 -3.99
N ARG A 210 -2.67 -12.25 -4.86
CA ARG A 210 -2.57 -10.79 -4.76
C ARG A 210 -3.94 -10.12 -4.86
N ARG A 211 -4.76 -10.50 -5.85
CA ARG A 211 -6.13 -9.97 -5.99
C ARG A 211 -7.02 -10.36 -4.82
N THR A 212 -6.91 -11.60 -4.37
CA THR A 212 -7.63 -12.07 -3.17
C THR A 212 -7.22 -11.27 -1.94
N ALA A 213 -5.93 -10.98 -1.75
CA ALA A 213 -5.42 -10.18 -0.64
C ALA A 213 -5.82 -8.68 -0.72
N ASP A 214 -5.93 -8.13 -1.93
CA ASP A 214 -6.44 -6.77 -2.15
C ASP A 214 -7.91 -6.63 -1.70
N SER A 215 -8.74 -7.67 -1.95
CA SER A 215 -10.16 -7.70 -1.55
C SER A 215 -10.39 -8.19 -0.11
N TRP A 216 -9.60 -9.17 0.34
CA TRP A 216 -9.74 -9.88 1.60
C TRP A 216 -8.36 -10.01 2.28
N PRO A 217 -7.88 -8.94 2.94
CA PRO A 217 -6.55 -8.91 3.55
C PRO A 217 -6.31 -10.07 4.53
N GLU A 218 -7.33 -10.46 5.31
CA GLU A 218 -7.24 -11.54 6.28
C GLU A 218 -7.02 -12.91 5.61
N THR A 219 -7.69 -13.16 4.48
CA THR A 219 -7.44 -14.40 3.70
C THR A 219 -6.05 -14.36 3.09
N GLY A 220 -5.62 -13.18 2.59
CA GLY A 220 -4.26 -12.96 2.14
C GLY A 220 -3.23 -13.33 3.22
N CYS A 221 -3.45 -12.89 4.46
CA CYS A 221 -2.60 -13.22 5.59
C CYS A 221 -2.48 -14.72 5.85
N LEU A 222 -3.56 -15.50 5.75
CA LEU A 222 -3.52 -16.95 5.96
C LEU A 222 -2.53 -17.64 5.02
N HIS A 223 -2.62 -17.33 3.73
CA HIS A 223 -1.70 -17.91 2.75
C HIS A 223 -0.28 -17.36 2.89
N LEU A 224 -0.13 -16.07 3.21
CA LEU A 224 1.18 -15.46 3.39
C LEU A 224 1.92 -16.01 4.60
N ASP A 225 1.22 -16.27 5.70
CA ASP A 225 1.79 -16.89 6.90
C ASP A 225 2.43 -18.25 6.59
N GLU A 226 1.78 -19.07 5.75
CA GLU A 226 2.39 -20.31 5.27
C GLU A 226 3.61 -20.04 4.39
N LEU A 227 3.47 -19.15 3.38
CA LEU A 227 4.50 -18.90 2.38
C LEU A 227 5.79 -18.31 2.94
N ILE A 228 5.73 -17.43 3.94
CA ILE A 228 6.92 -16.82 4.53
C ILE A 228 7.70 -17.79 5.44
N ARG A 229 7.08 -18.92 5.84
CA ARG A 229 7.72 -19.95 6.68
C ARG A 229 8.31 -21.09 5.86
N GLU A 230 8.11 -21.08 4.54
CA GLU A 230 8.66 -22.09 3.61
C GLU A 230 10.19 -21.96 3.49
N GLU A 231 10.86 -23.10 3.30
CA GLU A 231 12.30 -23.13 3.04
C GLU A 231 12.64 -22.60 1.63
N ASP A 232 11.70 -22.74 0.68
CA ASP A 232 11.87 -22.23 -0.69
C ASP A 232 11.90 -20.70 -0.72
N VAL A 233 13.09 -20.15 -0.97
CA VAL A 233 13.34 -18.72 -1.07
C VAL A 233 12.51 -18.05 -2.18
N ASP A 234 12.20 -18.74 -3.29
CA ASP A 234 11.34 -18.19 -4.34
C ASP A 234 9.91 -17.96 -3.81
N LEU A 235 9.37 -18.90 -3.03
CA LEU A 235 8.06 -18.75 -2.41
C LEU A 235 8.03 -17.58 -1.43
N ARG A 236 9.04 -17.46 -0.55
CA ARG A 236 9.14 -16.31 0.37
C ARG A 236 9.28 -14.98 -0.38
N ARG A 237 10.09 -14.92 -1.43
CA ARG A 237 10.27 -13.72 -2.27
C ARG A 237 8.99 -13.31 -3.00
N ARG A 238 8.20 -14.27 -3.48
CA ARG A 238 6.93 -13.97 -4.16
C ARG A 238 5.83 -13.60 -3.17
N GLY A 239 5.73 -14.33 -2.05
CA GLY A 239 4.80 -14.02 -0.96
C GLY A 239 5.03 -12.62 -0.40
N SER A 240 6.28 -12.27 -0.10
CA SER A 240 6.63 -10.94 0.43
C SER A 240 6.27 -9.77 -0.49
N LYS A 241 6.15 -9.96 -1.82
CA LYS A 241 5.65 -8.90 -2.73
C LYS A 241 4.20 -8.54 -2.45
N ILE A 242 3.40 -9.48 -1.96
CA ILE A 242 1.97 -9.30 -1.67
C ILE A 242 1.76 -8.59 -0.33
N LEU A 243 2.78 -8.49 0.54
CA LEU A 243 2.69 -7.73 1.79
C LEU A 243 2.17 -6.29 1.59
N ARG A 244 2.45 -5.70 0.43
CA ARG A 244 1.94 -4.36 0.06
C ARG A 244 0.41 -4.31 0.00
N SER A 245 -0.23 -5.38 -0.47
CA SER A 245 -1.70 -5.49 -0.57
C SER A 245 -2.36 -5.53 0.81
N ILE A 246 -1.70 -6.16 1.80
CA ILE A 246 -2.26 -6.30 3.15
C ILE A 246 -1.84 -5.20 4.13
N ALA A 247 -0.77 -4.45 3.83
CA ALA A 247 -0.15 -3.50 4.77
C ALA A 247 -1.11 -2.46 5.37
N ALA A 248 -2.11 -2.00 4.62
CA ALA A 248 -3.09 -1.03 5.08
C ALA A 248 -4.36 -1.65 5.70
N GLY A 249 -4.63 -2.93 5.41
CA GLY A 249 -5.96 -3.53 5.59
C GLY A 249 -6.04 -4.69 6.57
N ALA A 250 -4.94 -5.41 6.81
CA ALA A 250 -4.97 -6.67 7.57
C ALA A 250 -4.80 -6.54 9.09
N GLY A 251 -4.63 -5.32 9.61
CA GLY A 251 -4.44 -5.08 11.05
C GLY A 251 -3.21 -5.81 11.62
N ALA A 252 -3.31 -6.26 12.88
CA ALA A 252 -2.20 -6.84 13.64
C ALA A 252 -1.54 -8.03 12.94
N THR A 253 -2.33 -8.98 12.42
CA THR A 253 -1.81 -10.14 11.69
C THR A 253 -0.96 -9.72 10.50
N GLY A 254 -1.39 -8.70 9.74
CA GLY A 254 -0.61 -8.19 8.62
C GLY A 254 0.70 -7.53 9.05
N TRP A 255 0.70 -6.84 10.20
CA TRP A 255 1.90 -6.22 10.73
C TRP A 255 2.90 -7.28 11.22
N ASP A 256 2.45 -8.34 11.87
CA ASP A 256 3.31 -9.44 12.31
C ASP A 256 4.03 -10.07 11.11
N LEU A 257 3.30 -10.35 10.01
CA LEU A 257 3.90 -10.86 8.78
C LEU A 257 4.94 -9.91 8.17
N ILE A 258 4.68 -8.60 8.20
CA ILE A 258 5.65 -7.57 7.76
C ILE A 258 6.88 -7.59 8.67
N GLY A 259 6.68 -7.66 9.99
CA GLY A 259 7.75 -7.74 10.98
C GLY A 259 8.64 -8.96 10.76
N TRP A 260 8.07 -10.16 10.68
CA TRP A 260 8.82 -11.38 10.39
C TRP A 260 9.55 -11.32 9.05
N SER A 261 8.93 -10.74 8.02
CA SER A 261 9.57 -10.57 6.71
C SER A 261 10.70 -9.53 6.71
N LEU A 262 10.74 -8.59 7.66
CA LEU A 262 11.87 -7.68 7.86
C LEU A 262 13.06 -8.37 8.54
N GLU A 263 12.83 -9.52 9.17
CA GLU A 263 13.86 -10.33 9.84
C GLU A 263 14.32 -11.53 9.00
N ASP A 264 13.76 -11.72 7.80
CA ASP A 264 14.10 -12.84 6.91
C ASP A 264 15.59 -12.84 6.53
N GLU A 265 16.18 -14.02 6.39
CA GLU A 265 17.57 -14.19 5.95
C GLU A 265 17.82 -13.63 4.54
N ASP A 266 16.82 -13.70 3.66
CA ASP A 266 16.92 -13.27 2.27
C ASP A 266 16.72 -11.76 2.15
N ALA A 267 17.73 -11.08 1.62
CA ALA A 267 17.71 -9.62 1.45
C ALA A 267 16.55 -9.15 0.54
N GLN A 268 16.11 -9.95 -0.44
CA GLN A 268 15.00 -9.56 -1.31
C GLN A 268 13.65 -9.61 -0.59
N VAL A 269 13.44 -10.58 0.31
CA VAL A 269 12.28 -10.62 1.21
C VAL A 269 12.24 -9.38 2.11
N ARG A 270 13.35 -9.07 2.78
CA ARG A 270 13.46 -7.85 3.61
C ARG A 270 13.21 -6.57 2.82
N ARG A 271 13.73 -6.46 1.60
CA ARG A 271 13.44 -5.32 0.69
C ARG A 271 11.96 -5.20 0.40
N ASN A 272 11.28 -6.30 0.07
CA ASN A 272 9.84 -6.28 -0.21
C ASN A 272 9.04 -5.83 1.02
N ALA A 273 9.37 -6.35 2.20
CA ALA A 273 8.76 -5.94 3.46
C ALA A 273 9.01 -4.46 3.76
N SER A 274 10.26 -3.98 3.63
CA SER A 274 10.62 -2.57 3.87
C SER A 274 9.88 -1.58 2.98
N ASN A 275 9.46 -2.01 1.78
CA ASN A 275 8.67 -1.16 0.88
C ASN A 275 7.25 -0.87 1.39
N THR A 276 6.74 -1.69 2.32
CA THR A 276 5.43 -1.49 2.97
C THR A 276 5.44 -0.37 4.00
N LEU A 277 6.61 -0.03 4.55
CA LEU A 277 6.76 0.97 5.61
C LEU A 277 6.18 2.33 5.22
N ILE A 278 6.31 2.72 3.95
CA ILE A 278 5.73 3.97 3.43
C ILE A 278 4.20 3.95 3.52
N THR A 279 3.56 2.81 3.26
CA THR A 279 2.12 2.68 3.44
C THR A 279 1.77 2.80 4.92
N LEU A 280 2.51 2.09 5.78
CA LEU A 280 2.32 2.13 7.22
C LEU A 280 2.51 3.53 7.81
N THR A 281 3.41 4.37 7.30
CA THR A 281 3.54 5.75 7.78
C THR A 281 2.26 6.57 7.67
N LYS A 282 1.38 6.23 6.70
CA LYS A 282 0.11 6.92 6.50
C LYS A 282 -1.03 6.31 7.30
N THR A 283 -1.06 4.98 7.41
CA THR A 283 -2.16 4.25 8.02
C THR A 283 -1.93 4.01 9.51
N GLU A 284 -0.71 3.61 9.89
CA GLU A 284 -0.32 3.15 11.22
C GLU A 284 1.09 3.66 11.60
N PRO A 285 1.24 4.98 11.86
CA PRO A 285 2.55 5.62 12.03
C PRO A 285 3.34 5.08 13.23
N LEU A 286 2.67 4.60 14.28
CA LEU A 286 3.32 4.00 15.45
C LEU A 286 4.02 2.68 15.09
N ILE A 287 3.32 1.81 14.35
CA ILE A 287 3.87 0.54 13.86
C ILE A 287 5.01 0.81 12.86
N ALA A 288 4.81 1.76 11.94
CA ALA A 288 5.86 2.17 11.02
C ALA A 288 7.12 2.64 11.77
N THR A 289 6.96 3.43 12.85
CA THR A 289 8.10 3.91 13.66
C THR A 289 8.87 2.75 14.29
N ILE A 290 8.16 1.74 14.84
CA ILE A 290 8.78 0.54 15.43
C ILE A 290 9.59 -0.22 14.38
N PHE A 291 9.01 -0.49 13.21
CA PHE A 291 9.71 -1.23 12.15
C PHE A 291 10.86 -0.45 11.52
N ILE A 292 10.73 0.88 11.38
CA ILE A 292 11.83 1.73 10.89
C ILE A 292 12.98 1.69 11.89
N GLU A 293 12.72 1.74 13.20
CA GLU A 293 13.78 1.63 14.22
C GLU A 293 14.49 0.28 14.17
N ALA A 294 13.76 -0.82 14.01
CA ALA A 294 14.34 -2.16 13.89
C ALA A 294 15.18 -2.33 12.60
N ALA A 295 14.75 -1.74 11.49
CA ALA A 295 15.38 -1.94 10.18
C ALA A 295 16.41 -0.86 9.78
N ILE A 296 16.61 0.19 10.59
CA ILE A 296 17.51 1.32 10.24
C ILE A 296 18.97 0.90 10.09
N THR A 297 19.38 -0.16 10.79
CA THR A 297 20.72 -0.75 10.75
C THR A 297 20.81 -2.01 9.90
N ASP A 298 19.83 -2.32 9.06
CA ASP A 298 19.86 -3.50 8.18
C ASP A 298 21.11 -3.46 7.27
N ASP A 299 21.70 -4.62 6.99
CA ASP A 299 22.89 -4.76 6.13
C ASP A 299 22.61 -4.48 4.64
N ASP A 300 21.36 -4.63 4.21
CA ASP A 300 20.95 -4.39 2.83
C ASP A 300 20.70 -2.91 2.53
N VAL A 301 21.39 -2.40 1.50
CA VAL A 301 21.28 -1.00 1.05
C VAL A 301 19.84 -0.67 0.58
N GLY A 302 19.14 -1.63 -0.02
CA GLY A 302 17.77 -1.47 -0.50
C GLY A 302 16.79 -1.27 0.65
N VAL A 303 16.91 -2.07 1.72
CA VAL A 303 16.14 -1.92 2.95
C VAL A 303 16.38 -0.55 3.57
N ARG A 304 17.65 -0.17 3.79
CA ARG A 304 17.98 1.14 4.37
C ARG A 304 17.44 2.32 3.56
N LYS A 305 17.49 2.25 2.22
CA LYS A 305 16.87 3.26 1.35
C LYS A 305 15.36 3.38 1.55
N SER A 306 14.66 2.27 1.71
CA SER A 306 13.22 2.26 1.98
C SER A 306 12.89 2.80 3.36
N VAL A 307 13.68 2.43 4.38
CA VAL A 307 13.58 2.95 5.75
C VAL A 307 13.78 4.47 5.77
N ILE A 308 14.82 5.00 5.12
CA ILE A 308 15.05 6.45 4.99
C ILE A 308 13.86 7.15 4.33
N ARG A 309 13.29 6.56 3.27
CA ARG A 309 12.14 7.13 2.56
C ARG A 309 10.88 7.15 3.45
N ALA A 310 10.69 6.12 4.27
CA ALA A 310 9.56 6.03 5.20
C ALA A 310 9.76 6.99 6.38
N MET A 311 10.95 7.02 6.98
CA MET A 311 11.29 7.91 8.10
C MET A 311 11.01 9.38 7.77
N LYS A 312 11.33 9.84 6.56
CA LYS A 312 11.03 11.21 6.08
C LYS A 312 9.55 11.57 6.02
N LYS A 313 8.65 10.59 6.11
CA LYS A 313 7.19 10.76 6.08
C LYS A 313 6.54 10.67 7.46
N LEU A 314 7.30 10.28 8.48
CA LEU A 314 6.82 10.31 9.85
C LEU A 314 6.78 11.75 10.37
N ASP A 315 6.01 11.95 11.45
CA ASP A 315 5.98 13.22 12.17
C ASP A 315 7.34 13.48 12.83
N MET A 316 7.99 14.55 12.37
CA MET A 316 9.31 14.99 12.84
C MET A 316 9.28 15.58 14.25
N GLN A 317 8.09 15.88 14.80
CA GLN A 317 7.93 16.30 16.19
C GLN A 317 7.85 15.12 17.16
N ASN A 318 7.74 13.88 16.66
CA ASN A 318 7.74 12.70 17.50
C ASN A 318 9.14 12.48 18.12
N PRO A 319 9.27 12.46 19.47
CA PRO A 319 10.56 12.32 20.13
C PRO A 319 11.35 11.06 19.72
N ARG A 320 10.63 9.97 19.39
CA ARG A 320 11.26 8.72 18.92
C ARG A 320 11.91 8.91 17.56
N VAL A 321 11.24 9.62 16.65
CA VAL A 321 11.77 9.96 15.31
C VAL A 321 12.94 10.94 15.42
N THR A 322 12.83 11.97 16.27
CA THR A 322 13.92 12.90 16.56
C THR A 322 15.16 12.16 17.05
N LYS A 323 15.00 11.24 18.02
CA LYS A 323 16.10 10.42 18.53
C LYS A 323 16.74 9.58 17.41
N MET A 324 15.95 8.88 16.61
CA MET A 324 16.45 8.09 15.49
C MET A 324 17.23 8.93 14.47
N ILE A 325 16.80 10.16 14.19
CA ILE A 325 17.50 11.07 13.28
C ILE A 325 18.84 11.50 13.87
N VAL A 326 18.87 11.89 15.15
CA VAL A 326 20.11 12.27 15.84
C VAL A 326 21.10 11.10 15.89
N ASP A 327 20.64 9.91 16.23
CA ASP A 327 21.46 8.69 16.28
C ASP A 327 21.95 8.30 14.86
N GLY A 328 21.05 8.35 13.87
CA GLY A 328 21.35 8.03 12.49
C GLY A 328 22.35 9.00 11.84
N ALA A 329 22.43 10.25 12.31
CA ALA A 329 23.44 11.21 11.86
C ALA A 329 24.88 10.79 12.25
N ARG A 330 25.04 9.83 13.17
CA ARG A 330 26.33 9.23 13.55
C ARG A 330 26.59 7.89 12.86
N SER A 331 25.71 7.48 11.93
CA SER A 331 25.84 6.18 11.28
C SER A 331 27.08 6.06 10.39
N ARG A 332 27.65 4.86 10.35
CA ARG A 332 28.73 4.50 9.41
C ARG A 332 28.25 4.54 7.97
N ASP A 333 26.97 4.23 7.73
CA ASP A 333 26.40 4.32 6.39
C ASP A 333 26.24 5.79 6.00
N TYR A 334 26.96 6.18 4.94
CA TYR A 334 26.91 7.53 4.40
C TYR A 334 25.51 7.96 3.95
N THR A 335 24.74 7.09 3.30
CA THR A 335 23.40 7.42 2.79
C THR A 335 22.43 7.69 3.93
N LEU A 336 22.48 6.90 5.00
CA LEU A 336 21.68 7.12 6.20
C LEU A 336 22.13 8.38 6.95
N ARG A 337 23.44 8.49 7.22
CA ARG A 337 24.04 9.64 7.88
C ARG A 337 23.73 10.95 7.16
N LYS A 338 23.90 10.99 5.85
CA LYS A 338 23.52 12.14 5.02
C LYS A 338 22.03 12.46 5.15
N ALA A 339 21.17 11.45 5.03
CA ALA A 339 19.72 11.65 5.12
C ALA A 339 19.32 12.22 6.48
N CYS A 340 19.91 11.74 7.58
CA CYS A 340 19.66 12.25 8.92
C CYS A 340 20.19 13.68 9.13
N ILE A 341 21.43 13.96 8.70
CA ILE A 341 22.01 15.32 8.74
C ILE A 341 21.12 16.32 7.99
N ASP A 342 20.61 15.92 6.82
CA ASP A 342 19.71 16.74 6.02
C ASP A 342 18.38 17.05 6.74
N GLN A 343 17.98 16.28 7.76
CA GLN A 343 16.76 16.49 8.55
C GLN A 343 17.00 17.17 9.91
N LEU A 344 18.25 17.38 10.35
CA LEU A 344 18.53 17.94 11.68
C LEU A 344 17.85 19.29 11.93
N SER A 345 17.83 20.18 10.93
CA SER A 345 17.18 21.50 11.04
C SER A 345 15.66 21.45 11.10
N ILE A 346 15.05 20.27 10.86
CA ILE A 346 13.60 20.06 10.97
C ILE A 346 13.26 19.55 12.38
N VAL A 347 14.12 18.73 12.97
CA VAL A 347 13.88 18.09 14.27
C VAL A 347 14.50 18.82 15.46
N LEU A 348 15.51 19.67 15.22
CA LEU A 348 16.17 20.49 16.23
C LEU A 348 16.14 21.97 15.82
N SER A 349 16.16 22.86 16.80
CA SER A 349 16.19 24.30 16.60
C SER A 349 17.13 24.99 17.59
N GLY A 350 17.53 26.22 17.25
CA GLY A 350 18.33 27.10 18.11
C GLY A 350 19.68 26.51 18.51
N GLU A 351 20.01 26.63 19.80
CA GLU A 351 21.26 26.16 20.39
C GLU A 351 21.46 24.65 20.24
N ARG A 352 20.40 23.84 20.48
CA ARG A 352 20.49 22.37 20.39
C ARG A 352 20.88 21.89 18.99
N LEU A 353 20.41 22.57 17.94
CA LEU A 353 20.83 22.28 16.57
C LEU A 353 22.30 22.61 16.34
N ARG A 354 22.74 23.78 16.81
CA ARG A 354 24.13 24.24 16.66
C ARG A 354 25.11 23.32 17.39
N GLU A 355 24.81 22.95 18.63
CA GLU A 355 25.61 22.02 19.43
C GLU A 355 25.73 20.65 18.75
N ALA A 356 24.60 20.07 18.33
CA ALA A 356 24.59 18.78 17.64
C ALA A 356 25.37 18.84 16.32
N ALA A 357 25.21 19.92 15.54
CA ALA A 357 25.94 20.11 14.30
C ALA A 357 27.46 20.27 14.53
N ALA A 358 27.86 21.03 15.55
CA ALA A 358 29.26 21.22 15.92
C ALA A 358 29.90 19.90 16.43
N GLU A 359 29.16 19.10 17.20
CA GLU A 359 29.61 17.77 17.63
C GLU A 359 29.84 16.84 16.44
N LEU A 360 28.87 16.74 15.54
CA LEU A 360 28.98 15.91 14.34
C LEU A 360 30.10 16.38 13.40
N LEU A 361 30.31 17.69 13.28
CA LEU A 361 31.36 18.27 12.42
C LEU A 361 32.78 17.87 12.87
N ARG A 362 33.00 17.64 14.17
CA ARG A 362 34.29 17.17 14.70
C ARG A 362 34.65 15.76 14.21
N GLN A 363 33.65 14.92 14.00
CA GLN A 363 33.82 13.51 13.60
C GLN A 363 33.65 13.30 12.09
N GLU A 364 33.07 14.27 11.37
CA GLU A 364 32.75 14.15 9.96
C GLU A 364 33.97 14.32 9.05
N THR A 365 34.18 13.34 8.17
CA THR A 365 35.30 13.31 7.22
C THR A 365 34.91 13.76 5.81
N ARG A 366 33.64 13.61 5.42
CA ARG A 366 33.19 13.88 4.05
C ARG A 366 32.92 15.36 3.80
N ALA A 367 33.53 15.92 2.77
CA ALA A 367 33.48 17.35 2.46
C ALA A 367 32.06 17.91 2.28
N ASP A 368 31.16 17.16 1.64
CA ASP A 368 29.76 17.56 1.42
C ASP A 368 28.99 17.67 2.74
N LEU A 369 29.15 16.69 3.63
CA LEU A 369 28.52 16.70 4.95
C LEU A 369 29.15 17.73 5.87
N ARG A 370 30.48 17.92 5.83
CA ARG A 370 31.16 19.00 6.57
C ARG A 370 30.60 20.36 6.19
N LYS A 371 30.45 20.64 4.88
CA LYS A 371 29.85 21.89 4.40
C LYS A 371 28.44 22.09 4.97
N ARG A 372 27.60 21.06 4.95
CA ARG A 372 26.24 21.13 5.50
C ARG A 372 26.24 21.35 7.01
N LEU A 373 27.04 20.61 7.77
CA LEU A 373 27.13 20.74 9.23
C LEU A 373 27.71 22.10 9.64
N SER A 374 28.72 22.62 8.94
CA SER A 374 29.24 23.97 9.16
C SER A 374 28.16 25.04 8.97
N SER A 375 27.29 24.89 7.95
CA SER A 375 26.18 25.83 7.78
C SER A 375 25.14 25.75 8.90
N LEU A 376 24.95 24.57 9.51
CA LEU A 376 24.00 24.37 10.62
C LEU A 376 24.58 24.79 11.97
N ALA A 377 25.90 24.71 12.15
CA ALA A 377 26.59 25.10 13.37
C ALA A 377 26.79 26.63 13.48
N ARG A 378 26.80 27.34 12.35
CA ARG A 378 27.01 28.80 12.31
C ARG A 378 25.89 29.54 13.01
N ASP A 379 26.28 30.41 13.94
CA ASP A 379 25.36 31.35 14.60
C ASP A 379 25.26 32.64 13.77
N VAL A 380 24.17 32.82 13.03
CA VAL A 380 24.00 34.02 12.18
C VAL A 380 23.77 35.28 13.00
N GLU A 381 23.20 35.18 14.20
CA GLU A 381 22.96 36.32 15.09
C GLU A 381 24.29 36.90 15.60
N MET A 382 25.29 36.05 15.82
CA MET A 382 26.59 36.44 16.37
C MET A 382 27.70 36.59 15.31
N GLU A 383 27.71 35.72 14.28
CA GLU A 383 28.77 35.58 13.28
C GLU A 383 28.30 35.93 11.84
N GLY A 384 27.07 36.40 11.67
CA GLY A 384 26.54 36.90 10.40
C GLY A 384 27.15 38.24 9.99
N SER A 385 27.03 38.60 8.71
CA SER A 385 27.34 39.98 8.29
C SER A 385 26.34 40.98 8.90
N GLU A 386 26.67 42.27 8.92
CA GLU A 386 25.82 43.31 9.51
C GLU A 386 24.39 43.28 8.93
N GLU A 387 24.25 43.07 7.61
CA GLU A 387 22.94 42.92 6.97
C GLU A 387 22.17 41.69 7.46
N GLU A 388 22.85 40.59 7.75
CA GLU A 388 22.21 39.36 8.24
C GLU A 388 21.78 39.50 9.68
N LYS A 389 22.60 40.16 10.51
CA LYS A 389 22.30 40.51 11.90
C LYS A 389 21.11 41.47 11.98
N ASN A 390 21.08 42.47 11.10
CA ASN A 390 20.02 43.46 11.03
C ASN A 390 18.65 42.87 10.67
N ARG A 391 18.58 41.67 10.06
CA ARG A 391 17.31 40.96 9.81
C ARG A 391 16.68 40.36 11.07
N PHE A 392 17.45 40.15 12.13
CA PHE A 392 16.96 39.62 13.41
C PHE A 392 16.60 40.74 14.40
N LEU A 393 16.96 41.99 14.09
CA LEU A 393 16.55 43.16 14.87
C LEU A 393 15.11 43.52 14.53
N ALA A 394 14.33 43.93 15.53
CA ALA A 394 12.98 44.46 15.29
C ALA A 394 13.07 45.70 14.39
N PRO A 395 12.12 45.93 13.46
CA PRO A 395 12.03 47.19 12.73
C PRO A 395 12.02 48.32 13.75
N LEU A 396 12.99 49.24 13.65
CA LEU A 396 13.00 50.42 14.50
C LEU A 396 11.69 51.19 14.27
N ASP A 397 10.96 51.49 15.35
CA ASP A 397 9.87 52.44 15.26
C ASP A 397 10.42 53.73 14.67
N ARG A 398 9.79 54.23 13.61
CA ARG A 398 10.14 55.55 13.06
C ARG A 398 9.86 56.57 14.15
N VAL A 399 10.92 57.03 14.79
CA VAL A 399 10.89 58.25 15.58
C VAL A 399 10.64 59.36 14.58
N GLU A 400 9.42 59.90 14.54
CA GLU A 400 9.19 61.19 13.91
C GLU A 400 10.11 62.19 14.64
N PRO A 401 11.02 62.88 13.94
CA PRO A 401 11.89 63.84 14.60
C PRO A 401 11.00 64.85 15.31
N LEU A 402 11.20 65.01 16.61
CA LEU A 402 10.62 66.14 17.34
C LEU A 402 11.07 67.40 16.61
N SER A 403 10.12 68.31 16.36
CA SER A 403 10.32 69.52 15.55
C SER A 403 11.48 70.41 15.97
N GLU A 404 12.07 70.19 17.14
CA GLU A 404 13.24 70.90 17.66
C GLU A 404 14.59 70.37 17.13
N GLU A 405 14.64 69.20 16.47
CA GLU A 405 15.86 68.69 15.83
C GLU A 405 16.01 69.08 14.35
N LEU A 406 15.06 69.84 13.79
CA LEU A 406 15.19 70.42 12.44
C LEU A 406 16.19 71.59 12.37
N ASP A 407 16.53 72.20 13.52
CA ASP A 407 17.43 73.35 13.62
C ASP A 407 18.81 73.03 14.25
N ALA A 408 19.11 71.75 14.51
CA ALA A 408 20.47 71.34 14.87
C ALA A 408 21.30 71.11 13.60
N PRO A 409 22.52 71.68 13.47
CA PRO A 409 23.36 71.43 12.31
C PRO A 409 23.68 69.94 12.24
N ARG A 410 23.28 69.29 11.14
CA ARG A 410 23.63 67.90 10.84
C ARG A 410 25.14 67.78 10.83
N SER A 411 25.70 66.85 11.62
CA SER A 411 27.14 66.53 11.54
C SER A 411 27.41 65.89 10.17
N GLY A 412 27.71 66.73 9.19
CA GLY A 412 27.82 66.35 7.79
C GLY A 412 28.10 67.53 6.86
N ASP A 413 27.75 68.76 7.25
CA ASP A 413 28.17 69.97 6.53
C ASP A 413 29.49 70.50 7.10
N ALA A 414 30.56 69.71 6.93
CA ALA A 414 31.91 70.24 6.90
C ALA A 414 32.34 70.30 5.42
N PRO A 415 32.94 71.40 4.93
CA PRO A 415 33.46 71.45 3.57
C PRO A 415 34.52 70.36 3.38
N ALA A 416 34.56 69.77 2.19
CA ALA A 416 35.50 68.72 1.83
C ALA A 416 36.95 69.23 1.88
N GLU A 417 37.61 69.08 3.03
CA GLU A 417 39.06 69.21 3.14
C GLU A 417 39.69 67.92 2.60
N GLY A 418 40.20 68.01 1.37
CA GLY A 418 40.94 66.94 0.71
C GLY A 418 42.26 66.61 1.43
N GLU A 419 42.77 65.41 1.20
CA GLU A 419 43.97 64.81 1.81
C GLU A 419 45.32 65.55 1.59
N HIS A 420 45.33 66.83 1.23
CA HIS A 420 46.54 67.58 0.92
C HIS A 420 47.04 68.55 2.00
N ASP A 421 46.32 68.77 3.10
CA ASP A 421 46.75 69.69 4.18
C ASP A 421 47.40 69.02 5.41
N LYS A 422 48.00 67.84 5.22
CA LYS A 422 48.86 67.18 6.24
C LYS A 422 50.34 67.57 6.15
N GLN A 423 50.68 68.71 5.56
CA GLN A 423 52.06 69.19 5.47
C GLN A 423 52.21 70.64 5.95
N GLN A 424 51.80 70.95 7.18
CA GLN A 424 52.17 72.25 7.76
C GLN A 424 52.19 72.29 9.30
N LEU A 425 52.69 71.24 9.94
CA LEU A 425 53.16 71.31 11.34
C LEU A 425 54.53 70.61 11.47
N GLY A 426 55.47 71.06 10.64
CA GLY A 426 56.90 70.77 10.81
C GLY A 426 57.47 71.64 11.94
N ARG A 427 57.96 70.98 12.99
CA ARG A 427 58.76 71.56 14.08
C ARG A 427 59.98 72.30 13.49
N PRO A 428 60.27 73.56 13.84
CA PRO A 428 61.55 74.16 13.49
C PRO A 428 62.66 73.55 14.34
N HIS A 429 63.66 72.98 13.68
CA HIS A 429 64.99 72.76 14.24
C HIS A 429 65.59 74.10 14.68
N SER A 430 66.15 74.15 15.88
CA SER A 430 67.21 75.09 16.22
C SER A 430 68.30 74.31 16.97
N GLU A 431 69.39 74.04 16.27
CA GLU A 431 70.70 73.77 16.86
C GLU A 431 71.40 75.14 17.01
N ASP A 432 71.84 75.44 18.24
CA ASP A 432 73.25 75.61 18.63
C ASP A 432 73.61 76.81 19.52
N SER A 433 74.39 76.45 20.55
CA SER A 433 75.50 77.17 21.20
C SER A 433 75.25 78.38 22.09
N ALA A 434 75.47 78.17 23.40
CA ALA A 434 76.50 78.86 24.19
C ALA A 434 76.95 77.98 25.37
#